data_AF-A0A1M6VF27-F1
#
_entry.id   AF-A0A1M6VF27-F1
#
_cell.length_a   1.000
_cell.length_b   1.000
_cell.length_c   1.000
_cell.angle_alpha   90.00
_cell.angle_beta   90.00
_cell.angle_gamma   90.00
#
_symmetry.space_group_name_H-M   'P 1'
#
loop_
_entity.id
_entity.type
_entity.pdbx_description
1 polymer ?
#
loop_
_entity_poly.entity_id
_entity_poly.type
_entity_poly.pdbx_seq_one_letter_code
_entity_poly.pdbx_strand_id
1 'polypeptide(L)' 'MKTSTRNQYAYANNILVALVSAVFGYNLYQAVIHPAESNIGLSLILVVLTSFMVRKYG' A
#
# COMPACT_ATOMS: atom_id res chain seq x y z
N MET A 1 20.79 -25.26 3.82
CA MET A 1 19.33 -25.14 3.57
C MET A 1 18.93 -23.69 3.82
N LYS A 2 18.14 -23.09 2.92
CA LYS A 2 17.91 -21.64 2.78
C LYS A 2 17.19 -21.02 3.99
N THR A 3 17.87 -20.22 4.81
CA THR A 3 17.23 -19.46 5.92
C THR A 3 17.32 -17.94 5.76
N SER A 4 17.89 -17.41 4.67
CA SER A 4 18.10 -15.95 4.50
C SER A 4 16.91 -15.19 3.88
N THR A 5 15.92 -15.86 3.27
CA THR A 5 14.88 -15.19 2.47
C THR A 5 13.65 -14.72 3.26
N ARG A 6 13.43 -15.16 4.49
CA ARG A 6 12.18 -14.86 5.22
C ARG A 6 12.14 -13.45 5.85
N ASN A 7 13.27 -12.75 5.95
CA ASN A 7 13.34 -11.44 6.62
C ASN A 7 13.69 -10.26 5.68
N GLN A 8 14.21 -10.54 4.48
CA GLN A 8 14.62 -9.48 3.54
C GLN A 8 13.41 -8.73 2.95
N TYR A 9 12.28 -9.41 2.80
CA TYR A 9 11.06 -8.81 2.28
C TYR A 9 10.23 -8.10 3.35
N ALA A 10 10.43 -8.37 4.64
CA ALA A 10 9.68 -7.71 5.71
C ALA A 10 9.94 -6.19 5.72
N TYR A 11 11.20 -5.78 5.53
CA TYR A 11 11.57 -4.36 5.45
C TYR A 11 11.02 -3.71 4.18
N ALA A 12 11.16 -4.37 3.02
CA ALA A 12 10.62 -3.88 1.75
C ALA A 12 9.08 -3.77 1.78
N ASN A 13 8.39 -4.73 2.39
CA ASN A 13 6.94 -4.73 2.56
C ASN A 13 6.49 -3.59 3.47
N ASN A 14 7.21 -3.31 4.57
CA ASN A 14 6.92 -2.15 5.42
C ASN A 14 7.06 -0.82 4.68
N ILE A 15 8.11 -0.67 3.86
CA ILE A 15 8.27 0.51 3.00
C ILE A 15 7.12 0.60 1.99
N LEU A 16 6.78 -0.51 1.34
CA LEU A 16 5.69 -0.55 0.37
C LEU A 16 4.35 -0.16 1.00
N VAL A 17 4.04 -0.69 2.19
CA VAL A 17 2.83 -0.35 2.94
C VAL A 17 2.82 1.13 3.32
N ALA A 18 3.95 1.70 3.76
CA ALA A 18 4.05 3.12 4.08
C ALA A 18 3.78 4.00 2.85
N LEU A 19 4.37 3.66 1.70
CA LEU A 19 4.17 4.39 0.44
C LEU A 19 2.73 4.32 -0.04
N VAL A 20 2.13 3.12 -0.07
CA VAL A 20 0.74 2.93 -0.48
C VAL A 20 -0.22 3.66 0.47
N SER A 21 0.07 3.67 1.77
CA SER A 21 -0.72 4.43 2.76
C SER A 21 -0.64 5.93 2.53
N ALA A 22 0.54 6.47 2.20
CA ALA A 22 0.71 7.89 1.87
C ALA A 22 -0.07 8.29 0.61
N VAL A 23 -0.01 7.45 -0.44
CA VAL A 23 -0.77 7.67 -1.68
C VAL A 23 -2.28 7.62 -1.41
N PHE A 24 -2.75 6.66 -0.62
CA PHE A 24 -4.15 6.58 -0.22
C PHE A 24 -4.57 7.80 0.59
N GLY A 25 -3.78 8.20 1.59
CA GLY A 25 -4.06 9.39 2.42
C GLY A 25 -4.14 10.67 1.60
N TYR A 26 -3.26 10.85 0.61
CA TYR A 26 -3.34 12.00 -0.30
C TYR A 26 -4.63 11.99 -1.14
N ASN A 27 -5.00 10.83 -1.70
CA ASN A 27 -6.25 10.71 -2.46
C ASN A 27 -7.49 10.86 -1.57
N LEU A 28 -7.41 10.44 -0.30
CA LEU A 28 -8.46 10.65 0.70
C LEU A 28 -8.63 12.14 1.03
N TYR A 29 -7.52 12.86 1.22
CA TYR A 29 -7.54 14.31 1.39
C TYR A 29 -8.17 15.00 0.18
N GLN A 30 -7.77 14.62 -1.04
CA GLN A 30 -8.38 15.14 -2.26
C GLN A 30 -9.87 14.76 -2.35
N ALA A 31 -10.28 13.57 -1.92
CA ALA A 31 -11.69 13.16 -1.97
C ALA A 31 -12.59 14.10 -1.14
N VAL A 32 -12.03 14.72 -0.10
CA VAL A 32 -12.73 15.66 0.78
C VAL A 32 -12.61 17.11 0.27
N ILE A 33 -11.41 17.53 -0.15
CA ILE A 33 -11.12 18.95 -0.46
C ILE A 33 -11.26 19.27 -1.95
N HIS A 34 -10.83 18.37 -2.84
CA HIS A 34 -10.86 18.55 -4.30
C HIS A 34 -11.37 17.26 -4.98
N PRO A 35 -12.67 16.92 -4.86
CA PRO A 35 -13.17 15.60 -5.24
C PRO A 35 -12.96 15.25 -6.72
N ALA A 36 -12.95 16.26 -7.60
CA ALA A 36 -12.73 16.09 -9.04
C ALA A 36 -11.35 15.53 -9.40
N GLU A 37 -10.35 15.77 -8.56
CA GLU A 37 -8.96 15.32 -8.78
C GLU A 37 -8.68 13.97 -8.08
N SER A 38 -9.58 13.55 -7.18
CA SER A 38 -9.38 12.37 -6.35
C SER A 38 -9.59 11.07 -7.11
N ASN A 39 -8.60 10.18 -7.03
CA ASN A 39 -8.67 8.83 -7.54
C ASN A 39 -8.90 7.81 -6.40
N ILE A 40 -9.82 8.12 -5.48
CA ILE A 40 -10.04 7.35 -4.25
C ILE A 40 -10.41 5.88 -4.49
N GLY A 41 -11.15 5.57 -5.56
CA GLY A 41 -11.50 4.20 -5.91
C GLY A 41 -10.28 3.36 -6.26
N LEU A 42 -9.39 3.91 -7.10
CA LEU A 42 -8.15 3.24 -7.50
C LEU A 42 -7.17 3.10 -6.34
N SER A 43 -7.03 4.14 -5.51
CA SER A 43 -6.14 4.08 -4.35
C SER A 43 -6.62 3.08 -3.30
N LEU A 44 -7.95 2.91 -3.12
CA LEU A 44 -8.51 1.87 -2.25
C LEU A 44 -8.21 0.46 -2.75
N ILE A 45 -8.39 0.21 -4.06
CA ILE A 45 -8.03 -1.08 -4.69
C ILE A 45 -6.55 -1.39 -4.47
N LEU A 46 -5.68 -0.39 -4.64
CA LEU A 46 -4.25 -0.55 -4.41
C LEU A 46 -3.93 -0.96 -2.97
N VAL A 47 -4.52 -0.29 -1.97
CA VAL A 47 -4.35 -0.63 -0.54
C VAL A 47 -4.77 -2.08 -0.27
N VAL A 48 -5.93 -2.49 -0.77
CA VAL A 48 -6.45 -3.85 -0.57
C VAL A 48 -5.52 -4.89 -1.21
N LEU A 49 -5.10 -4.66 -2.45
CA LEU A 49 -4.18 -5.56 -3.16
C LEU A 49 -2.84 -5.66 -2.45
N THR A 50 -2.23 -4.53 -2.07
CA THR A 50 -0.95 -4.52 -1.35
C THR A 50 -1.06 -5.24 -0.03
N SER A 51 -2.13 -5.01 0.73
CA SER A 51 -2.38 -5.69 2.01
C SER A 51 -2.54 -7.20 1.82
N PHE A 52 -3.28 -7.62 0.80
CA PHE A 52 -3.45 -9.04 0.48
C PHE A 52 -2.13 -9.70 0.06
N MET A 53 -1.36 -9.05 -0.81
CA MET A 53 -0.07 -9.55 -1.29
C MET A 53 0.94 -9.68 -0.15
N VAL A 54 1.06 -8.67 0.71
CA VAL A 54 1.94 -8.71 1.89
C VAL A 54 1.51 -9.82 2.85
N ARG A 55 0.20 -10.01 3.08
CA ARG A 55 -0.28 -11.09 3.96
C ARG A 55 -0.06 -12.48 3.39
N LYS A 56 -0.14 -12.63 2.06
CA LYS A 56 -0.03 -13.94 1.38
C LYS A 56 1.41 -14.33 1.08
N TYR A 57 2.27 -13.38 0.73
CA TYR A 57 3.62 -13.62 0.21
C TYR A 57 4.74 -12.96 1.02
N GLY A 58 4.40 -12.12 2.01
CA GLY A 58 5.34 -11.42 2.88
C GLY A 58 5.80 -12.21 4.10
#